data_AF-A0A537YRF2-F1
#
_entry.id   AF-A0A537YRF2-F1
#
_cell.length_a   1.000
_cell.length_b   1.000
_cell.length_c   1.000
_cell.angle_alpha   90.00
_cell.angle_beta   90.00
_cell.angle_gamma   90.00
#
_symmetry.space_group_name_H-M   'P 1'
#
loop_
_entity.id
_entity.type
_entity.pdbx_description
1 polymer ?
#
loop_
_entity_poly.entity_id
_entity_poly.type
_entity_poly.pdbx_seq_one_letter_code
_entity_poly.pdbx_strand_id
1 'polypeptide(L)'
;MAAGRRRNDSFRRLTRLAVAGCVVLAGACAIGNSPRALSRLDDTASRNSALSYADREIGGGNSIVVDQDAAYEARALIPVSGTYRVVTGGRLRNASALTGSFVDGWFHSFLIPRRPSATARWIVCYGCDVSSLGAPYVVRWQDDNGISIGELR
;
A
#
# COMPACT_ATOMS: atom_id res chain seq x y z
N MET A 1 -15.22 7.70 68.00
CA MET A 1 -15.14 8.21 66.60
C MET A 1 -13.73 8.28 66.00
N ALA A 2 -12.64 7.92 66.69
CA ALA A 2 -11.27 8.03 66.15
C ALA A 2 -10.79 6.85 65.27
N ALA A 3 -11.43 5.67 65.35
CA ALA A 3 -11.00 4.45 64.65
C ALA A 3 -11.31 4.46 63.14
N GLY A 4 -12.41 5.10 62.72
CA GLY A 4 -12.78 5.21 61.30
C GLY A 4 -11.89 6.16 60.49
N ARG A 5 -11.35 7.22 61.13
CA ARG A 5 -10.49 8.21 60.47
C ARG A 5 -9.10 7.65 60.15
N ARG A 6 -8.49 6.86 61.05
CA ARG A 6 -7.18 6.22 60.82
C ARG A 6 -7.20 5.18 59.69
N ARG A 7 -8.29 4.42 59.54
CA ARG A 7 -8.41 3.39 58.48
C ARG A 7 -8.52 4.02 57.08
N ASN A 8 -9.17 5.17 56.98
CA ASN A 8 -9.33 5.91 55.72
C ASN A 8 -8.03 6.59 55.26
N ASP A 9 -7.21 7.07 56.21
CA ASP A 9 -5.91 7.68 55.91
C ASP A 9 -4.87 6.65 55.45
N SER A 10 -4.87 5.44 56.03
CA SER A 10 -3.99 4.34 55.60
C SER A 10 -4.31 3.86 54.18
N PHE A 11 -5.61 3.73 53.84
CA PHE A 11 -6.03 3.34 52.49
C PHE A 11 -5.61 4.39 51.45
N ARG A 12 -5.84 5.68 51.73
CA ARG A 12 -5.40 6.78 50.85
C ARG A 12 -3.89 6.82 50.64
N ARG A 13 -3.09 6.53 51.68
CA ARG A 13 -1.62 6.46 51.56
C ARG A 13 -1.19 5.29 50.67
N LEU A 14 -1.79 4.11 50.84
CA LEU A 14 -1.53 2.95 50.00
C LEU A 14 -1.89 3.20 48.52
N THR A 15 -3.05 3.81 48.26
CA THR A 15 -3.44 4.18 46.89
C THR A 15 -2.45 5.17 46.26
N ARG A 16 -2.01 6.19 47.00
CA ARG A 16 -1.01 7.15 46.50
C ARG A 16 0.33 6.51 46.21
N LEU A 17 0.78 5.58 47.05
CA LEU A 17 2.02 4.82 46.81
C LEU A 17 1.90 3.89 45.59
N ALA A 18 0.76 3.23 45.43
CA ALA A 18 0.49 2.40 44.25
C ALA A 18 0.50 3.23 42.97
N VAL A 19 -0.19 4.39 42.96
CA VAL A 19 -0.19 5.31 41.81
C VAL A 19 1.21 5.84 41.53
N ALA A 20 1.96 6.26 42.55
CA ALA A 20 3.33 6.72 42.39
C ALA A 20 4.21 5.61 41.79
N GLY A 21 4.06 4.37 42.26
CA GLY A 21 4.74 3.20 41.71
C GLY A 21 4.41 2.98 40.23
N CYS A 22 3.13 3.05 39.85
CA CYS A 22 2.71 2.95 38.45
C CYS A 22 3.30 4.04 37.57
N VAL A 23 3.34 5.30 38.05
CA VAL A 23 3.92 6.43 37.31
C VAL A 23 5.42 6.25 37.11
N VAL A 24 6.14 5.81 38.15
CA VAL A 24 7.59 5.53 38.06
C VAL A 24 7.87 4.40 37.08
N LEU A 25 7.11 3.30 37.14
CA LEU A 25 7.24 2.18 36.21
C LEU A 25 6.96 2.59 34.77
N ALA A 26 5.87 3.34 34.53
CA ALA A 26 5.55 3.86 33.21
C ALA A 26 6.63 4.81 32.67
N GLY A 27 7.15 5.70 33.53
CA GLY A 27 8.25 6.61 33.19
C GLY A 27 9.54 5.86 32.84
N ALA A 28 9.91 4.84 33.63
CA ALA A 28 11.07 4.00 33.36
C ALA A 28 10.93 3.24 32.03
N CYS A 29 9.75 2.68 31.75
CA CYS A 29 9.46 2.04 30.46
C CYS A 29 9.55 3.04 29.30
N ALA A 30 9.00 4.25 29.46
CA ALA A 30 9.06 5.29 28.44
C ALA A 30 10.50 5.72 28.15
N ILE A 31 11.31 5.97 29.17
CA ILE A 31 12.72 6.35 29.02
C ILE A 31 13.54 5.20 28.41
N GLY A 32 13.32 3.96 28.84
CA GLY A 32 14.04 2.80 28.31
C GLY A 32 13.72 2.46 26.85
N ASN A 33 12.51 2.76 26.38
CA ASN A 33 12.07 2.44 25.02
C ASN A 33 12.10 3.62 24.04
N SER A 34 12.11 4.86 24.54
CA SER A 34 12.11 6.06 23.68
C SER A 34 13.28 6.15 22.72
N PRO A 35 14.55 5.81 23.07
CA PRO A 35 15.63 5.85 22.10
C PRO A 35 15.37 4.93 20.90
N ARG A 36 14.92 3.69 21.15
CA ARG A 36 14.61 2.73 20.07
C ARG A 36 13.42 3.19 19.23
N ALA A 37 12.41 3.78 19.86
CA ALA A 37 11.25 4.31 19.14
C ALA A 37 11.64 5.49 18.24
N LEU A 38 12.48 6.41 18.74
CA LEU A 38 13.00 7.53 17.97
C LEU A 38 13.91 7.08 16.83
N SER A 39 14.81 6.12 17.06
CA SER A 39 15.63 5.55 15.98
C SER A 39 14.78 4.91 14.89
N ARG A 40 13.72 4.16 15.25
CA ARG A 40 12.81 3.59 14.25
C ARG A 40 12.05 4.64 13.45
N LEU A 41 11.68 5.75 14.08
CA LEU A 41 11.06 6.88 13.39
C LEU A 41 12.04 7.51 12.41
N ASP A 42 13.29 7.71 12.82
CA ASP A 42 14.35 8.27 11.98
C ASP A 42 14.72 7.35 10.80
N ASP A 43 14.84 6.05 11.05
CA ASP A 43 15.06 5.03 10.01
C ASP A 43 13.91 5.00 8.99
N THR A 44 12.67 5.16 9.47
CA THR A 44 11.49 5.19 8.60
C THR A 44 11.40 6.49 7.82
N ALA A 45 11.70 7.62 8.47
CA ALA A 45 11.76 8.93 7.82
C ALA A 45 12.85 8.97 6.75
N SER A 46 14.04 8.44 7.06
CA SER A 46 15.17 8.35 6.13
C SER A 46 14.88 7.43 4.94
N ARG A 47 14.22 6.29 5.17
CA ARG A 47 13.77 5.42 4.06
C ARG A 47 12.74 6.11 3.18
N ASN A 48 11.75 6.79 3.76
CA ASN A 48 10.72 7.50 3.01
C ASN A 48 11.27 8.74 2.28
N SER A 49 12.26 9.43 2.86
CA SER A 49 12.91 10.59 2.24
C SER A 49 13.80 10.18 1.06
N ALA A 50 14.38 8.97 1.11
CA ALA A 50 15.16 8.37 0.04
C ALA A 50 14.31 7.84 -1.14
N LEU A 51 12.99 7.69 -0.98
CA LEU A 51 12.11 7.25 -2.07
C LEU A 51 12.10 8.27 -3.22
N SER A 52 12.15 7.75 -4.44
CA SER A 52 11.98 8.57 -5.64
C SER A 52 10.54 9.11 -5.73
N TYR A 53 10.30 10.08 -6.62
CA TYR A 53 8.94 10.54 -6.89
C TYR A 53 8.05 9.38 -7.36
N ALA A 54 8.60 8.49 -8.20
CA ALA A 54 7.87 7.34 -8.72
C ALA A 54 7.45 6.37 -7.61
N ASP A 55 8.36 6.07 -6.69
CA ASP A 55 8.08 5.23 -5.53
C ASP A 55 7.00 5.82 -4.62
N ARG A 56 6.94 7.16 -4.52
CA ARG A 56 5.91 7.86 -3.72
C ARG A 56 4.57 7.88 -4.44
N GLU A 57 4.56 8.03 -5.76
CA GLU A 57 3.34 8.06 -6.56
C GLU A 57 2.65 6.69 -6.57
N ILE A 58 3.42 5.59 -6.62
CA ILE A 58 2.89 4.21 -6.62
C ILE A 58 2.87 3.60 -5.20
N GLY A 59 3.41 4.28 -4.18
CA GLY A 59 3.54 3.74 -2.82
C GLY A 59 2.27 3.13 -2.21
N GLY A 60 1.08 3.67 -2.52
CA GLY A 60 -0.21 3.11 -2.09
C GLY A 60 -0.64 1.81 -2.82
N GLY A 61 0.03 1.49 -3.93
CA GLY A 61 -0.15 0.32 -4.78
C GLY A 61 0.94 -0.73 -4.70
N ASN A 62 2.02 -0.55 -3.92
CA ASN A 62 3.16 -1.48 -3.90
C ASN A 62 2.79 -2.92 -3.51
N SER A 63 1.68 -3.12 -2.78
CA SER A 63 1.18 -4.46 -2.45
C SER A 63 0.23 -5.03 -3.51
N ILE A 64 -0.14 -4.26 -4.53
CA ILE A 64 -1.14 -4.58 -5.56
C ILE A 64 -0.47 -4.68 -6.93
N VAL A 65 0.34 -3.70 -7.29
CA VAL A 65 1.06 -3.59 -8.56
C VAL A 65 2.36 -4.37 -8.46
N VAL A 66 2.58 -5.29 -9.40
CA VAL A 66 3.79 -6.12 -9.48
C VAL A 66 4.95 -5.35 -10.09
N ASP A 67 4.67 -4.47 -11.06
CA ASP A 67 5.68 -3.66 -11.73
C ASP A 67 5.21 -2.21 -11.88
N GLN A 68 6.00 -1.28 -11.34
CA GLN A 68 5.76 0.16 -11.43
C GLN A 68 5.90 0.69 -12.86
N ASP A 69 6.82 0.13 -13.65
CA ASP A 69 7.07 0.54 -15.03
C ASP A 69 5.83 0.27 -15.89
N ALA A 70 5.14 -0.84 -15.64
CA ALA A 70 3.88 -1.15 -16.31
C ALA A 70 2.82 -0.05 -16.10
N ALA A 71 2.77 0.57 -14.92
CA ALA A 71 1.83 1.66 -14.65
C ALA A 71 2.19 2.92 -15.45
N TYR A 72 3.47 3.30 -15.45
CA TYR A 72 3.94 4.46 -16.19
C TYR A 72 3.82 4.28 -17.70
N GLU A 73 4.15 3.10 -18.22
CA GLU A 73 4.05 2.78 -19.63
C GLU A 73 2.58 2.74 -20.09
N ALA A 74 1.66 2.24 -19.25
CA ALA A 74 0.24 2.32 -19.55
C ALA A 74 -0.21 3.79 -19.63
N ARG A 75 0.28 4.64 -18.72
CA ARG A 75 0.01 6.08 -18.74
C ARG A 75 0.66 6.80 -19.94
N ALA A 76 1.80 6.33 -20.42
CA ALA A 76 2.49 6.91 -21.58
C ALA A 76 1.82 6.49 -22.91
N LEU A 77 1.44 5.22 -23.04
CA LEU A 77 0.93 4.64 -24.28
C LEU A 77 -0.55 4.93 -24.52
N ILE A 78 -1.39 4.84 -23.48
CA ILE A 78 -2.83 5.00 -23.64
C ILE A 78 -3.12 6.50 -23.81
N PRO A 79 -3.88 6.93 -24.84
CA PRO A 79 -4.24 8.34 -25.00
C PRO A 79 -4.96 8.90 -23.79
N VAL A 80 -4.74 10.17 -23.43
CA VAL A 80 -5.34 10.83 -22.26
C VAL A 80 -6.88 10.78 -22.29
N SER A 81 -7.49 10.95 -23.46
CA SER A 81 -8.95 10.84 -23.68
C SER A 81 -9.41 9.42 -24.04
N GLY A 82 -8.49 8.44 -24.01
CA GLY A 82 -8.74 7.07 -24.42
C GLY A 82 -9.54 6.27 -23.39
N THR A 83 -10.10 5.16 -23.84
CA THR A 83 -10.65 4.13 -22.98
C THR A 83 -9.70 2.95 -22.90
N TYR A 84 -9.71 2.23 -21.78
CA TYR A 84 -8.88 1.05 -21.57
C TYR A 84 -9.62 0.01 -20.73
N ARG A 85 -9.09 -1.21 -20.66
CA ARG A 85 -9.49 -2.22 -19.68
C ARG A 85 -8.27 -2.94 -19.14
N VAL A 86 -8.32 -3.31 -17.87
CA VAL A 86 -7.34 -4.21 -17.26
C VAL A 86 -7.91 -5.62 -17.33
N VAL A 87 -7.11 -6.55 -17.83
CA VAL A 87 -7.47 -7.97 -17.85
C VAL A 87 -6.45 -8.72 -17.04
N THR A 88 -6.88 -9.40 -15.98
CA THR A 88 -6.00 -10.18 -15.10
C THR A 88 -6.03 -11.65 -15.51
N GLY A 89 -4.96 -12.39 -15.20
CA GLY A 89 -4.94 -13.82 -15.39
C GLY A 89 -3.85 -14.53 -14.58
N GLY A 90 -3.82 -15.85 -14.69
CA GLY A 90 -2.93 -16.72 -13.90
C GLY A 90 -1.49 -16.79 -14.38
N ARG A 91 -1.09 -16.05 -15.42
CA ARG A 91 0.29 -16.08 -15.96
C ARG A 91 1.21 -15.04 -15.33
N LEU A 92 0.69 -14.25 -14.38
CA LEU A 92 1.45 -13.22 -13.69
C LEU A 92 2.46 -13.83 -12.71
N ARG A 93 3.72 -13.41 -12.79
CA ARG A 93 4.77 -13.79 -11.84
C ARG A 93 4.78 -12.82 -10.65
N ASN A 94 5.24 -13.30 -9.49
CA ASN A 94 5.40 -12.49 -8.28
C ASN A 94 4.13 -11.76 -7.82
N ALA A 95 2.96 -12.28 -8.19
CA ALA A 95 1.67 -11.72 -7.79
C ALA A 95 1.50 -11.82 -6.26
N SER A 96 1.04 -10.73 -5.64
CA SER A 96 0.60 -10.79 -4.26
C SER A 96 -0.81 -11.35 -4.18
N ALA A 97 -1.26 -11.71 -2.97
CA ALA A 97 -2.65 -12.08 -2.72
C ALA A 97 -3.66 -10.95 -3.06
N LEU A 98 -3.20 -9.69 -3.15
CA LEU A 98 -4.03 -8.52 -3.43
C LEU A 98 -4.07 -8.19 -4.93
N THR A 99 -3.03 -8.54 -5.69
CA THR A 99 -2.88 -8.14 -7.09
C THR A 99 -4.12 -8.49 -7.92
N GLY A 100 -4.55 -9.75 -7.91
CA GLY A 100 -5.65 -10.20 -8.75
C GLY A 100 -6.99 -9.48 -8.49
N SER A 101 -7.26 -9.13 -7.23
CA SER A 101 -8.54 -8.52 -6.83
C SER A 101 -8.56 -7.00 -6.97
N PHE A 102 -7.41 -6.33 -6.85
CA PHE A 102 -7.37 -4.88 -6.69
C PHE A 102 -6.65 -4.15 -7.82
N VAL A 103 -5.92 -4.84 -8.71
CA VAL A 103 -5.13 -4.18 -9.75
C VAL A 103 -5.98 -3.36 -10.73
N ASP A 104 -7.16 -3.83 -11.11
CA ASP A 104 -8.06 -3.07 -12.00
C ASP A 104 -8.48 -1.73 -11.37
N GLY A 105 -8.96 -1.76 -10.12
CA GLY A 105 -9.35 -0.56 -9.38
C GLY A 105 -8.18 0.39 -9.10
N TRP A 106 -6.98 -0.15 -8.88
CA TRP A 106 -5.78 0.64 -8.72
C TRP A 106 -5.42 1.39 -10.03
N PHE A 107 -5.40 0.68 -11.16
CA PHE A 107 -5.14 1.29 -12.48
C PHE A 107 -6.20 2.32 -12.85
N HIS A 108 -7.47 2.12 -12.47
CA HIS A 108 -8.52 3.14 -12.58
C HIS A 108 -8.12 4.43 -11.88
N SER A 109 -7.71 4.35 -10.63
CA SER A 109 -7.34 5.56 -9.89
C SER A 109 -6.08 6.22 -10.48
N PHE A 110 -5.10 5.41 -10.91
CA PHE A 110 -3.81 5.89 -11.43
C PHE A 110 -3.89 6.50 -12.83
N LEU A 111 -4.73 5.96 -13.72
CA LEU A 111 -4.76 6.34 -15.14
C LEU A 111 -5.69 7.52 -15.48
N ILE A 112 -6.39 8.09 -14.50
CA ILE A 112 -7.21 9.31 -14.67
C ILE A 112 -6.40 10.35 -15.47
N PRO A 113 -7.00 10.97 -16.52
CA PRO A 113 -8.42 11.00 -16.86
C PRO A 113 -8.91 9.91 -17.84
N ARG A 114 -8.09 8.89 -18.14
CA ARG A 114 -8.49 7.77 -19.01
C ARG A 114 -9.66 7.02 -18.38
N ARG A 115 -10.58 6.53 -19.22
CA ARG A 115 -11.82 5.90 -18.73
C ARG A 115 -11.78 4.38 -18.88
N PRO A 116 -12.07 3.60 -17.83
CA PRO A 116 -12.24 2.17 -17.99
C PRO A 116 -13.48 1.86 -18.83
N SER A 117 -13.40 0.88 -19.72
CA SER A 117 -14.52 0.35 -20.50
C SER A 117 -14.31 -1.12 -20.83
N ALA A 118 -15.30 -1.97 -20.55
CA ALA A 118 -15.23 -3.40 -20.83
C ALA A 118 -14.98 -3.73 -22.32
N THR A 119 -15.31 -2.83 -23.22
CA THR A 119 -15.13 -2.96 -24.68
C THR A 119 -13.95 -2.15 -25.23
N ALA A 120 -13.11 -1.59 -24.36
CA ALA A 120 -11.94 -0.82 -24.78
C ALA A 120 -10.96 -1.69 -25.58
N ARG A 121 -10.37 -1.08 -26.62
CA ARG A 121 -9.35 -1.73 -27.44
C ARG A 121 -7.97 -1.67 -26.79
N TRP A 122 -7.68 -0.65 -26.00
CA TRP A 122 -6.47 -0.61 -25.17
C TRP A 122 -6.61 -1.55 -23.99
N ILE A 123 -5.63 -2.44 -23.85
CA ILE A 123 -5.62 -3.49 -22.84
C ILE A 123 -4.31 -3.45 -22.07
N VAL A 124 -4.44 -3.33 -20.76
CA VAL A 124 -3.40 -3.65 -19.79
C VAL A 124 -3.61 -5.12 -19.38
N CYS A 125 -2.87 -6.02 -20.02
CA CYS A 125 -2.90 -7.45 -19.73
C CYS A 125 -1.98 -7.72 -18.55
N TYR A 126 -2.56 -8.07 -17.41
CA TYR A 126 -1.86 -8.33 -16.15
C TYR A 126 -1.81 -9.86 -15.90
N GLY A 127 -0.91 -10.56 -16.60
CA GLY A 127 -0.86 -12.02 -16.61
C GLY A 127 -2.03 -12.70 -17.33
N CYS A 128 -2.71 -11.98 -18.21
CA CYS A 128 -3.85 -12.50 -18.96
C CYS A 128 -3.45 -13.44 -20.10
N ASP A 129 -4.42 -14.17 -20.64
CA ASP A 129 -4.24 -14.87 -21.90
C ASP A 129 -4.55 -13.95 -23.08
N VAL A 130 -3.52 -13.48 -23.79
CA VAL A 130 -3.71 -12.60 -24.95
C VAL A 130 -4.53 -13.26 -26.06
N SER A 131 -4.49 -14.59 -26.16
CA SER A 131 -5.27 -15.33 -27.17
C SER A 131 -6.77 -15.33 -26.88
N SER A 132 -7.17 -15.08 -25.62
CA SER A 132 -8.58 -15.01 -25.22
C SER A 132 -9.18 -13.61 -25.31
N LEU A 133 -8.44 -12.62 -25.84
CA LEU A 133 -8.89 -11.22 -25.89
C LEU A 133 -9.90 -10.91 -27.00
N GLY A 134 -10.16 -11.87 -27.90
CA GLY A 134 -11.24 -11.82 -28.89
C GLY A 134 -10.91 -11.08 -30.20
N ALA A 135 -9.71 -10.54 -30.34
CA ALA A 135 -9.19 -9.93 -31.57
C ALA A 135 -7.64 -9.97 -31.56
N PRO A 136 -6.98 -9.79 -32.71
CA PRO A 136 -5.52 -9.64 -32.77
C PRO A 136 -5.03 -8.55 -31.82
N TYR A 137 -4.17 -8.93 -30.87
CA TYR A 137 -3.60 -8.03 -29.88
C TYR A 137 -2.19 -7.60 -30.28
N VAL A 138 -2.00 -6.29 -30.40
CA VAL A 138 -0.71 -5.70 -30.78
C VAL A 138 -0.02 -5.17 -29.53
N VAL A 139 0.97 -5.93 -29.08
CA VAL A 139 1.83 -5.56 -27.95
C VAL A 139 2.62 -4.30 -28.31
N ARG A 140 2.55 -3.30 -27.43
CA ARG A 140 3.33 -2.05 -27.51
C ARG A 140 4.43 -2.01 -26.45
N TRP A 141 4.19 -2.67 -25.32
CA TRP A 141 5.14 -2.85 -24.24
C TRP A 141 4.86 -4.16 -23.50
N GLN A 142 5.89 -4.79 -22.96
CA GLN A 142 5.76 -6.00 -22.12
C GLN A 142 6.97 -6.11 -21.18
N ASP A 143 6.80 -6.86 -20.10
CA ASP A 143 7.86 -7.20 -19.15
C ASP A 143 8.05 -8.71 -18.96
N ASP A 144 8.99 -9.07 -18.08
CA ASP A 144 9.29 -10.45 -17.70
C ASP A 144 8.34 -11.01 -16.63
N ASN A 145 7.48 -10.19 -16.04
CA ASN A 145 6.47 -10.59 -15.05
C ASN A 145 5.19 -11.12 -15.71
N GLY A 146 5.06 -11.00 -17.03
CA GLY A 146 3.87 -11.40 -17.77
C GLY A 146 2.83 -10.28 -17.87
N ILE A 147 3.25 -9.04 -17.72
CA ILE A 147 2.43 -7.86 -17.97
C ILE A 147 2.70 -7.38 -19.40
N SER A 148 1.65 -7.04 -20.13
CA SER A 148 1.76 -6.43 -21.45
C SER A 148 0.72 -5.33 -21.65
N ILE A 149 1.08 -4.32 -22.44
CA ILE A 149 0.21 -3.21 -22.80
C ILE A 149 0.13 -3.15 -24.31
N GLY A 150 -1.09 -3.00 -24.82
CA GLY A 150 -1.31 -3.04 -26.26
C GLY A 150 -2.72 -2.69 -26.65
N GLU A 151 -2.99 -2.79 -27.94
CA GLU A 151 -4.28 -2.48 -28.53
C GLU A 151 -4.80 -3.64 -29.38
N LEU A 152 -6.10 -3.91 -29.29
CA LEU A 152 -6.79 -4.80 -30.22
C LEU A 152 -6.91 -4.16 -31.60
N ARG A 153 -6.72 -4.96 -32.66
CA ARG A 153 -6.97 -4.56 -34.05
C ARG A 153 -8.20 -5.21 -34.63
#